data_AF-A0A4Z1IAW0-F1
#
_entry.id   AF-A0A4Z1IAW0-F1
#
_cell.length_a   1.000
_cell.length_b   1.000
_cell.length_c   1.000
_cell.angle_alpha   90.00
_cell.angle_beta   90.00
_cell.angle_gamma   90.00
#
_symmetry.space_group_name_H-M   'P 1'
#
loop_
_entity.id
_entity.type
_entity.pdbx_description
1 polymer ?
#
loop_
_entity_poly.entity_id
_entity_poly.type
_entity_poly.pdbx_seq_one_letter_code
_entity_poly.pdbx_strand_id
1 'polypeptide(L)'
;MFSGPHGNSINMDDCENILMVASDFGIAAQLPYLKQLIHGYNTRKLRAKRIHLVWQVRDIDVTIAMQPLLNGALSEDTLDDGWILDISIYCESTDIKKSFGKRANVYPGKVSLQDIIQAETLERKMTRISANKMDWNAEALGNGEFNSIRSTEKMVITVSSTSEIRDELRSIIRHKLAYDVKYFELDYQPT
;
A
#
# COMPACT_ATOMS: atom_id res chain seq x y z
N MET A 1 -11.03 -31.49 -0.13
CA MET A 1 -11.98 -30.58 0.54
C MET A 1 -11.43 -29.17 0.36
N PHE A 2 -12.07 -28.35 -0.46
CA PHE A 2 -11.66 -26.97 -0.71
C PHE A 2 -12.47 -26.09 0.26
N SER A 3 -11.82 -25.59 1.31
CA SER A 3 -12.43 -24.63 2.22
C SER A 3 -12.74 -23.35 1.44
N GLY A 4 -13.99 -22.87 1.58
CA GLY A 4 -14.47 -21.63 0.96
C GLY A 4 -13.74 -20.38 1.48
N PRO A 5 -14.12 -19.18 1.02
CA PRO A 5 -13.36 -17.94 1.21
C PRO A 5 -13.47 -17.46 2.65
N HIS A 6 -12.66 -18.05 3.54
CA HIS A 6 -12.49 -17.64 4.93
C HIS A 6 -11.22 -16.82 5.11
N GLY A 7 -10.95 -15.91 4.17
CA GLY A 7 -9.98 -14.85 4.41
C GLY A 7 -10.60 -13.88 5.39
N ASN A 8 -9.94 -13.64 6.52
CA ASN A 8 -10.35 -12.62 7.50
C ASN A 8 -10.72 -11.33 6.75
N SER A 9 -11.98 -10.89 6.84
CA SER A 9 -12.44 -9.67 6.19
C SER A 9 -11.85 -8.49 6.94
N ILE A 10 -10.71 -7.98 6.46
CA ILE A 10 -10.14 -6.74 6.96
C ILE A 10 -11.16 -5.64 6.61
N ASN A 11 -11.75 -5.00 7.63
CA ASN A 11 -12.66 -3.88 7.40
C ASN A 11 -11.81 -2.67 6.94
N MET A 12 -11.88 -2.37 5.65
CA MET A 12 -11.09 -1.34 4.97
C MET A 12 -11.95 -0.17 4.48
N ASP A 13 -13.24 -0.15 4.85
CA ASP A 13 -14.25 0.82 4.37
C ASP A 13 -13.88 2.27 4.70
N ASP A 14 -13.10 2.46 5.76
CA ASP A 14 -12.73 3.75 6.34
C ASP A 14 -11.21 4.03 6.24
N CYS A 15 -10.50 3.29 5.39
CA CYS A 15 -9.05 3.36 5.24
C CYS A 15 -8.68 4.08 3.95
N GLU A 16 -7.92 5.17 4.09
CA GLU A 16 -7.62 6.03 2.94
C GLU A 16 -6.27 5.70 2.30
N ASN A 17 -5.30 5.26 3.08
CA ASN A 17 -3.99 4.82 2.57
C ASN A 17 -3.66 3.40 3.04
N ILE A 18 -3.34 2.53 2.10
CA ILE A 18 -3.09 1.11 2.32
C ILE A 18 -1.68 0.78 1.84
N LEU A 19 -0.84 0.29 2.75
CA LEU A 19 0.50 -0.22 2.44
C LEU A 19 0.48 -1.74 2.54
N MET A 20 0.75 -2.42 1.43
CA MET A 20 0.81 -3.87 1.35
C MET A 20 2.27 -4.28 1.23
N VAL A 21 2.78 -5.07 2.17
CA VAL A 21 4.17 -5.55 2.15
C VAL A 21 4.17 -7.05 1.88
N ALA A 22 4.97 -7.46 0.89
CA ALA A 22 5.18 -8.85 0.53
C ALA A 22 6.66 -9.16 0.40
N SER A 23 7.05 -10.39 0.72
CA SER A 23 8.34 -10.95 0.31
C SER A 23 8.18 -12.25 -0.46
N ASP A 24 9.01 -12.47 -1.48
CA ASP A 24 9.04 -13.70 -2.29
C ASP A 24 7.61 -14.15 -2.69
N PHE A 25 7.21 -15.38 -2.37
CA PHE A 25 5.87 -15.89 -2.66
C PHE A 25 4.74 -15.30 -1.81
N GLY A 26 5.06 -14.49 -0.80
CA GLY A 26 4.07 -13.78 0.02
C GLY A 26 3.18 -12.82 -0.77
N ILE A 27 3.59 -12.45 -1.99
CA ILE A 27 2.73 -11.69 -2.92
C ILE A 27 1.44 -12.43 -3.25
N ALA A 28 1.47 -13.76 -3.30
CA ALA A 28 0.29 -14.58 -3.62
C ALA A 28 -0.82 -14.40 -2.60
N ALA A 29 -0.47 -14.12 -1.34
CA ALA A 29 -1.43 -13.83 -0.28
C ALA A 29 -2.03 -12.44 -0.42
N GLN A 30 -1.26 -11.46 -0.91
CA GLN A 30 -1.69 -10.06 -1.06
C GLN A 30 -2.58 -9.84 -2.29
N LEU A 31 -2.37 -10.60 -3.38
CA LEU A 31 -3.08 -10.40 -4.65
C LEU A 31 -4.62 -10.48 -4.55
N PRO A 32 -5.23 -11.43 -3.82
CA PRO A 32 -6.69 -11.46 -3.62
C PRO A 32 -7.22 -10.19 -2.93
N TYR A 33 -6.51 -9.69 -1.91
CA TYR A 33 -6.87 -8.46 -1.22
C TYR A 33 -6.72 -7.25 -2.15
N LEU A 34 -5.64 -7.19 -2.94
CA LEU A 34 -5.42 -6.12 -3.91
C LEU A 34 -6.57 -6.04 -4.92
N LYS A 35 -6.99 -7.18 -5.48
CA LYS A 35 -8.13 -7.24 -6.40
C LYS A 35 -9.43 -6.77 -5.75
N GLN A 36 -9.66 -7.18 -4.50
CA GLN A 36 -10.84 -6.74 -3.75
C GLN A 36 -10.84 -5.22 -3.52
N LEU A 37 -9.66 -4.64 -3.24
CA LEU A 37 -9.50 -3.20 -3.05
C LEU A 37 -9.75 -2.40 -4.32
N ILE A 38 -9.16 -2.81 -5.45
CA ILE A 38 -9.39 -2.17 -6.75
C ILE A 38 -10.86 -2.28 -7.13
N HIS A 39 -11.46 -3.45 -6.97
CA HIS A 39 -12.89 -3.64 -7.25
C HIS A 39 -13.78 -2.77 -6.35
N GLY A 40 -13.48 -2.68 -5.05
CA GLY A 40 -14.22 -1.84 -4.11
C GLY A 40 -14.07 -0.35 -4.42
N TYR A 41 -12.91 0.08 -4.93
CA TYR A 41 -12.69 1.45 -5.39
C TYR A 41 -13.52 1.76 -6.66
N ASN A 42 -13.44 0.91 -7.68
CA ASN A 42 -14.17 1.08 -8.94
C ASN A 42 -15.69 1.07 -8.71
N THR A 43 -16.18 0.26 -7.77
CA THR A 43 -17.60 0.24 -7.38
C THR A 43 -18.02 1.35 -6.42
N ARG A 44 -17.13 2.31 -6.11
CA ARG A 44 -17.34 3.44 -5.18
C ARG A 44 -17.73 3.02 -3.75
N LYS A 45 -17.40 1.80 -3.35
CA LYS A 45 -17.67 1.24 -2.02
C LYS A 45 -16.54 1.49 -1.03
N LEU A 46 -15.32 1.74 -1.52
CA LEU A 46 -14.15 2.04 -0.71
C LEU A 46 -13.77 3.51 -0.81
N ARG A 47 -13.34 4.08 0.33
CA ARG A 47 -12.76 5.42 0.42
C ARG A 47 -11.23 5.44 0.25
N ALA A 48 -10.65 4.31 -0.17
CA ALA A 48 -9.23 4.21 -0.43
C ALA A 48 -8.82 5.25 -1.48
N LYS A 49 -7.87 6.11 -1.10
CA LYS A 49 -7.27 7.13 -1.98
C LYS A 49 -5.98 6.63 -2.59
N ARG A 50 -5.27 5.72 -1.91
CA ARG A 50 -3.98 5.20 -2.34
C ARG A 50 -3.70 3.80 -1.80
N ILE A 51 -3.13 2.96 -2.66
CA ILE A 51 -2.66 1.61 -2.38
C ILE A 51 -1.21 1.53 -2.84
N HIS A 52 -0.30 1.28 -1.92
CA HIS A 52 1.11 1.04 -2.23
C HIS A 52 1.46 -0.42 -1.96
N LEU A 53 1.82 -1.16 -3.01
CA LEU A 53 2.30 -2.53 -2.90
C LEU A 53 3.83 -2.53 -2.96
N VAL A 54 4.45 -2.98 -1.89
CA VAL A 54 5.89 -3.15 -1.75
C VAL A 54 6.21 -4.63 -1.77
N TRP A 55 6.98 -5.06 -2.76
CA TRP A 55 7.34 -6.46 -2.93
C TRP A 55 8.85 -6.65 -2.97
N GLN A 56 9.41 -7.29 -1.96
CA GLN A 56 10.82 -7.69 -1.95
C GLN A 56 10.98 -9.12 -2.46
N VAL A 57 11.87 -9.35 -3.42
CA VAL A 57 12.19 -10.66 -3.95
C VAL A 57 13.70 -10.88 -3.98
N ARG A 58 14.11 -12.12 -3.71
CA ARG A 58 15.51 -12.51 -3.90
C ARG A 58 15.81 -12.86 -5.35
N ASP A 59 14.87 -13.53 -6.00
CA ASP A 59 15.02 -14.08 -7.34
C ASP A 59 14.08 -13.40 -8.33
N ILE A 60 14.64 -12.94 -9.44
CA ILE A 60 13.90 -12.35 -10.54
C ILE A 60 12.95 -13.36 -11.19
N ASP A 61 13.25 -14.66 -11.15
CA ASP A 61 12.39 -15.68 -11.76
C ASP A 61 11.00 -15.77 -11.10
N VAL A 62 10.94 -15.52 -9.79
CA VAL A 62 9.66 -15.41 -9.06
C VAL A 62 8.82 -14.25 -9.59
N THR A 63 9.47 -13.15 -9.99
CA THR A 63 8.78 -11.99 -10.58
C THR A 63 8.19 -12.28 -11.95
N ILE A 64 8.85 -13.15 -12.74
CA ILE A 64 8.36 -13.55 -14.07
C ILE A 64 7.04 -14.30 -13.94
N ALA A 65 6.98 -15.26 -13.00
CA ALA A 65 5.79 -16.07 -12.79
C ALA A 65 4.58 -15.21 -12.36
N MET A 66 4.82 -14.14 -11.61
CA MET A 66 3.77 -13.24 -11.10
C MET A 66 3.48 -12.04 -12.02
N GLN A 67 4.31 -11.81 -13.05
CA GLN A 67 4.17 -10.69 -13.98
C GLN A 67 2.77 -10.59 -14.62
N PRO A 68 2.14 -11.69 -15.10
CA PRO A 68 0.78 -11.60 -15.66
C PRO A 68 -0.26 -11.16 -14.63
N LEU A 69 -0.12 -11.59 -13.37
CA LEU A 69 -1.03 -11.24 -12.30
C LEU A 69 -0.89 -9.77 -11.88
N LEU A 70 0.34 -9.27 -11.78
CA LEU A 70 0.62 -7.86 -11.48
C LEU A 70 0.14 -6.94 -12.61
N ASN A 71 0.40 -7.32 -13.87
CA ASN A 71 -0.09 -6.56 -15.01
C ASN A 71 -1.63 -6.58 -15.10
N GLY A 72 -2.27 -7.68 -14.72
CA GLY A 72 -3.72 -7.75 -14.59
C GLY A 72 -4.25 -6.76 -13.55
N ALA A 73 -3.65 -6.71 -12.36
CA ALA A 73 -4.02 -5.74 -11.33
C ALA A 73 -3.81 -4.28 -11.77
N LEU A 74 -2.69 -3.99 -12.45
CA LEU A 74 -2.43 -2.66 -13.02
C LEU A 74 -3.44 -2.27 -14.10
N SER A 75 -3.92 -3.24 -14.90
CA SER A 75 -4.96 -3.00 -15.90
C SER A 75 -6.33 -2.75 -15.26
N GLU A 76 -6.68 -3.49 -14.22
CA GLU A 76 -7.95 -3.33 -13.49
C GLU A 76 -8.01 -1.97 -12.74
N ASP A 77 -6.86 -1.48 -12.24
CA ASP A 77 -6.75 -0.16 -11.59
C ASP A 77 -7.11 0.98 -12.54
N THR A 78 -6.80 0.86 -13.84
CA THR A 78 -7.06 1.93 -14.83
C THR A 78 -8.53 2.07 -15.26
N LEU A 79 -9.42 1.22 -14.77
CA LEU A 79 -10.85 1.36 -15.02
C LEU A 79 -11.36 2.59 -14.22
N ASP A 80 -12.16 3.45 -14.85
CA ASP A 80 -12.73 4.69 -14.27
C ASP A 80 -11.72 5.79 -13.87
N ASP A 81 -10.64 5.98 -14.65
CA ASP A 81 -9.54 6.93 -14.38
C ASP A 81 -8.87 6.70 -13.01
N GLY A 82 -8.98 5.47 -12.48
CA GLY A 82 -8.32 5.06 -11.25
C GLY A 82 -6.80 5.02 -11.40
N TRP A 83 -6.10 5.78 -10.56
CA TRP A 83 -4.64 5.73 -10.40
C TRP A 83 -4.27 5.62 -8.92
N ILE A 84 -4.92 4.70 -8.21
CA ILE A 84 -4.71 4.55 -6.77
C ILE A 84 -3.61 3.55 -6.44
N LEU A 85 -3.24 2.67 -7.38
CA LEU A 85 -2.21 1.67 -7.20
C LEU A 85 -0.81 2.14 -7.62
N ASP A 86 0.14 2.04 -6.70
CA ASP A 86 1.59 2.08 -6.94
C ASP A 86 2.21 0.71 -6.58
N ILE A 87 3.12 0.21 -7.41
CA ILE A 87 3.83 -1.05 -7.17
C ILE A 87 5.33 -0.78 -7.18
N SER A 88 5.99 -1.05 -6.06
CA SER A 88 7.42 -0.94 -5.87
C SER A 88 8.03 -2.32 -5.59
N ILE A 89 8.81 -2.81 -6.55
CA ILE A 89 9.45 -4.14 -6.50
C ILE A 89 10.93 -3.96 -6.18
N TYR A 90 11.41 -4.62 -5.12
CA TYR A 90 12.81 -4.60 -4.69
C TYR A 90 13.42 -5.96 -4.99
N CYS A 91 14.39 -6.01 -5.88
CA CYS A 91 15.02 -7.25 -6.31
C CYS A 91 16.50 -7.29 -5.92
N GLU A 92 16.90 -8.31 -5.17
CA GLU A 92 18.30 -8.48 -4.76
C GLU A 92 19.20 -8.96 -5.91
N SER A 93 18.63 -9.46 -7.00
CA SER A 93 19.37 -9.91 -8.20
C SER A 93 19.83 -8.74 -9.07
N THR A 94 21.01 -8.88 -9.68
CA THR A 94 21.63 -7.86 -10.55
C THR A 94 21.02 -7.77 -11.95
N ASP A 95 20.20 -8.72 -12.38
CA ASP A 95 19.61 -8.77 -13.73
C ASP A 95 18.21 -8.14 -13.80
N ILE A 96 18.13 -6.84 -13.52
CA ILE A 96 16.89 -6.04 -13.50
C ILE A 96 16.49 -5.56 -14.91
N LYS A 97 16.56 -6.43 -15.92
CA LYS A 97 16.21 -6.06 -17.31
C LYS A 97 14.72 -6.23 -17.65
N LYS A 98 13.88 -6.62 -16.69
CA LYS A 98 12.45 -6.81 -16.93
C LYS A 98 11.64 -5.62 -16.45
N SER A 99 10.99 -4.97 -17.41
CA SER A 99 9.93 -4.00 -17.14
C SER A 99 8.64 -4.74 -16.80
N PHE A 100 8.08 -4.40 -15.63
CA PHE A 100 6.66 -4.60 -15.36
C PHE A 100 5.90 -3.48 -16.09
N GLY A 101 4.57 -3.53 -16.18
CA GLY A 101 3.79 -2.48 -16.86
C GLY A 101 4.23 -1.05 -16.47
N LYS A 102 3.87 -0.03 -17.26
CA LYS A 102 4.40 1.36 -17.17
C LYS A 102 4.38 2.05 -15.78
N ARG A 103 3.75 1.44 -14.79
CA ARG A 103 3.46 1.97 -13.45
C ARG A 103 4.06 1.16 -12.30
N ALA A 104 4.78 0.07 -12.60
CA ALA A 104 5.50 -0.70 -11.59
C ALA A 104 6.99 -0.37 -11.66
N ASN A 105 7.54 0.09 -10.55
CA ASN A 105 8.95 0.46 -10.43
C ASN A 105 9.74 -0.71 -9.86
N VAL A 106 10.90 -1.00 -10.45
CA VAL A 106 11.81 -2.04 -9.96
C VAL A 106 13.10 -1.40 -9.48
N TYR A 107 13.48 -1.70 -8.24
CA TYR A 107 14.66 -1.16 -7.57
C TYR A 107 15.63 -2.30 -7.25
N PRO A 108 16.95 -2.08 -7.44
CA PRO A 108 17.96 -3.03 -6.98
C PRO A 108 18.06 -3.05 -5.45
N GLY A 109 18.28 -4.24 -4.91
CA GLY A 109 18.63 -4.47 -3.51
C GLY A 109 17.44 -4.74 -2.59
N LYS A 110 17.70 -4.61 -1.29
CA LYS A 110 16.71 -4.82 -0.23
C LYS A 110 15.89 -3.55 0.01
N VAL A 111 14.66 -3.75 0.44
CA VAL A 111 13.78 -2.64 0.77
C VAL A 111 14.17 -2.00 2.10
N SER A 112 14.20 -0.66 2.14
CA SER A 112 14.27 0.09 3.40
C SER A 112 12.86 0.43 3.87
N LEU A 113 12.29 -0.42 4.74
CA LEU A 113 10.92 -0.28 5.22
C LEU A 113 10.73 1.03 5.99
N GLN A 114 11.77 1.50 6.66
CA GLN A 114 11.76 2.78 7.36
C GLN A 114 11.56 3.96 6.42
N ASP A 115 12.20 3.94 5.26
CA ASP A 115 12.13 5.03 4.28
C ASP A 115 10.80 5.00 3.56
N ILE A 116 10.28 3.81 3.23
CA ILE A 116 8.94 3.66 2.64
C ILE A 116 7.86 4.16 3.59
N ILE A 117 7.87 3.72 4.86
CA ILE A 117 6.84 4.16 5.82
C ILE A 117 6.94 5.67 6.05
N GLN A 118 8.16 6.23 6.05
CA GLN A 118 8.35 7.68 6.13
C GLN A 118 7.83 8.40 4.90
N ALA A 119 8.19 7.95 3.70
CA ALA A 119 7.73 8.50 2.43
C ALA A 119 6.20 8.45 2.37
N GLU A 120 5.58 7.31 2.68
CA GLU A 120 4.12 7.18 2.71
C GLU A 120 3.47 8.10 3.77
N THR A 121 4.13 8.34 4.90
CA THR A 121 3.65 9.28 5.92
C THR A 121 3.89 10.76 5.55
N LEU A 122 4.95 11.05 4.80
CA LEU A 122 5.31 12.38 4.33
C LEU A 122 4.49 12.79 3.11
N GLU A 123 4.23 11.89 2.17
CA GLU A 123 3.35 12.11 1.03
C GLU A 123 1.91 12.38 1.50
N ARG A 124 1.43 11.65 2.53
CA ARG A 124 0.21 12.05 3.26
C ARG A 124 0.28 13.51 3.71
N LYS A 125 1.40 13.94 4.28
CA LYS A 125 1.58 15.30 4.78
C LYS A 125 1.64 16.35 3.66
N MET A 126 2.19 16.02 2.51
CA MET A 126 2.31 16.95 1.37
C MET A 126 0.98 17.12 0.62
N THR A 127 0.23 16.04 0.40
CA THR A 127 -1.13 16.10 -0.16
C THR A 127 -2.03 16.99 0.71
N ARG A 128 -1.91 16.93 2.05
CA ARG A 128 -2.62 17.86 2.98
C ARG A 128 -2.33 19.32 2.70
N ILE A 129 -1.07 19.70 2.44
CA ILE A 129 -0.71 21.10 2.21
C ILE A 129 -1.30 21.57 0.89
N SER A 130 -1.28 20.72 -0.15
CA SER A 130 -1.85 21.08 -1.46
C SER A 130 -3.38 21.20 -1.45
N ALA A 131 -4.09 20.29 -0.78
CA ALA A 131 -5.54 20.32 -0.66
C ALA A 131 -6.02 21.51 0.18
N ASN A 132 -5.41 21.76 1.35
CA ASN A 132 -5.75 22.92 2.18
C ASN A 132 -5.41 24.27 1.51
N LYS A 133 -4.45 24.29 0.58
CA LYS A 133 -4.08 25.52 -0.15
C LYS A 133 -5.06 25.85 -1.28
N MET A 134 -5.88 24.89 -1.72
CA MET A 134 -6.97 25.12 -2.69
C MET A 134 -8.27 25.65 -2.06
N ASP A 135 -8.38 25.68 -0.72
CA ASP A 135 -9.55 26.23 -0.01
C ASP A 135 -9.41 27.71 0.39
N TRP A 136 -8.28 28.37 0.11
CA TRP A 136 -8.13 29.81 0.40
C TRP A 136 -8.51 30.69 -0.78
N ASN A 137 -9.82 30.71 -1.04
CA ASN A 137 -10.44 31.75 -1.86
C ASN A 137 -11.18 32.71 -0.92
N ALA A 138 -10.57 33.88 -0.72
CA ALA A 138 -11.14 35.12 -0.20
C ALA A 138 -11.50 35.21 1.31
N GLU A 139 -10.78 36.12 1.97
CA GLU A 139 -11.34 37.11 2.91
C GLU A 139 -12.10 36.61 4.15
N ALA A 140 -11.38 36.27 5.21
CA ALA A 140 -11.83 36.58 6.57
C ALA A 140 -10.64 36.63 7.54
N LEU A 141 -10.18 37.85 7.83
CA LEU A 141 -9.61 38.16 9.15
C LEU A 141 -10.70 37.87 10.19
N GLY A 142 -10.57 36.77 10.92
CA GLY A 142 -11.53 36.41 11.95
C GLY A 142 -10.92 35.40 12.90
N ASN A 143 -10.68 35.83 14.13
CA ASN A 143 -10.14 35.06 15.24
C ASN A 143 -11.13 33.97 15.69
N GLY A 144 -11.30 32.91 14.90
CA GLY A 144 -12.08 31.73 15.24
C GLY A 144 -11.16 30.54 15.41
N GLU A 145 -11.25 29.87 16.55
CA GLU A 145 -10.55 28.61 16.82
C GLU A 145 -10.64 27.68 15.61
N PHE A 146 -9.46 27.34 15.08
CA PHE A 146 -9.28 26.35 14.03
C PHE A 146 -9.66 24.99 14.61
N ASN A 147 -10.95 24.69 14.66
CA ASN A 147 -11.45 23.34 14.85
C ASN A 147 -11.08 22.56 13.59
N SER A 148 -9.82 22.15 13.52
CA SER A 148 -9.34 21.16 12.57
C SER A 148 -10.27 19.96 12.74
N ILE A 149 -11.13 19.71 11.75
CA ILE A 149 -11.88 18.46 11.66
C ILE A 149 -10.81 17.37 11.61
N ARG A 150 -10.58 16.72 12.77
CA ARG A 150 -9.65 15.61 12.93
C ARG A 150 -10.27 14.38 12.26
N SER A 151 -10.31 14.36 10.94
CA SER A 151 -10.37 13.10 10.22
C SER A 151 -8.94 12.57 10.21
N THR A 152 -8.63 11.71 11.16
CA THR A 152 -7.36 10.97 11.13
C THR A 152 -7.50 9.98 9.98
N GLU A 153 -6.75 10.20 8.90
CA GLU A 153 -6.75 9.31 7.74
C GLU A 153 -6.04 8.02 8.15
N LYS A 154 -6.83 6.97 8.43
CA LYS A 154 -6.35 5.67 8.92
C LYS A 154 -5.43 5.01 7.88
N MET A 155 -4.17 4.77 8.25
CA MET A 155 -3.26 3.95 7.46
C MET A 155 -3.45 2.47 7.83
N VAL A 156 -3.57 1.61 6.83
CA VAL A 156 -3.53 0.15 7.05
C VAL A 156 -2.26 -0.41 6.44
N ILE A 157 -1.55 -1.23 7.21
CA ILE A 157 -0.39 -1.99 6.75
C ILE A 157 -0.77 -3.47 6.76
N THR A 158 -0.77 -4.13 5.60
CA THR A 158 -0.89 -5.59 5.52
C THR A 158 0.47 -6.20 5.23
N VAL A 159 0.80 -7.34 5.83
CA VAL A 159 2.08 -8.00 5.58
C VAL A 159 1.95 -9.51 5.37
N SER A 160 2.64 -9.98 4.34
CA SER A 160 2.90 -11.39 4.07
C SER A 160 4.36 -11.55 3.68
N SER A 161 5.24 -11.72 4.66
CA SER A 161 6.69 -11.75 4.46
C SER A 161 7.43 -12.60 5.50
N THR A 162 8.75 -12.75 5.29
CA THR A 162 9.64 -13.44 6.23
C THR A 162 9.57 -12.81 7.64
N SER A 163 9.97 -13.56 8.66
CA SER A 163 10.00 -13.08 10.05
C SER A 163 10.85 -11.81 10.20
N GLU A 164 11.97 -11.71 9.48
CA GLU A 164 12.86 -10.55 9.48
C GLU A 164 12.12 -9.25 9.12
N ILE A 165 11.40 -9.26 7.99
CA ILE A 165 10.63 -8.10 7.51
C ILE A 165 9.48 -7.78 8.47
N ARG A 166 8.79 -8.82 8.99
CA ARG A 166 7.69 -8.62 9.94
C ARG A 166 8.17 -8.00 11.26
N ASP A 167 9.27 -8.49 11.80
CA ASP A 167 9.83 -7.99 13.05
C ASP A 167 10.38 -6.57 12.90
N GLU A 168 10.99 -6.26 11.75
CA GLU A 168 11.39 -4.90 11.41
C GLU A 168 10.17 -3.96 11.34
N LEU A 169 9.10 -4.34 10.62
CA LEU A 169 7.86 -3.55 10.56
C LEU A 169 7.24 -3.33 11.95
N ARG A 170 7.14 -4.39 12.76
CA ARG A 170 6.62 -4.30 14.13
C ARG A 170 7.45 -3.31 14.95
N SER A 171 8.78 -3.35 14.83
CA SER A 171 9.68 -2.42 15.51
C SER A 171 9.43 -0.97 15.07
N ILE A 172 9.41 -0.72 13.76
CA ILE A 172 9.21 0.62 13.20
C ILE A 172 7.85 1.20 13.63
N ILE A 173 6.78 0.41 13.55
CA ILE A 173 5.44 0.84 13.93
C ILE A 173 5.41 1.16 15.43
N ARG A 174 5.96 0.30 16.29
CA ARG A 174 6.03 0.56 17.74
C ARG A 174 6.75 1.87 18.07
N HIS A 175 7.81 2.20 17.33
CA HIS A 175 8.60 3.41 17.58
C HIS A 175 8.02 4.69 16.97
N LYS A 176 7.24 4.60 15.88
CA LYS A 176 6.79 5.77 15.10
C LYS A 176 5.31 6.15 15.26
N LEU A 177 4.56 5.50 16.16
CA LEU A 177 3.10 5.69 16.25
C LEU A 177 2.66 7.14 16.54
N ALA A 178 2.40 7.87 15.46
CA ALA A 178 1.31 8.83 15.41
C ALA A 178 0.01 8.02 15.28
N TYR A 179 -0.62 7.72 16.42
CA TYR A 179 -2.00 7.29 16.75
C TYR A 179 -2.98 6.63 15.73
N ASP A 180 -2.69 6.41 14.45
CA ASP A 180 -3.69 6.01 13.45
C ASP A 180 -3.20 5.03 12.37
N VAL A 181 -2.28 4.13 12.73
CA VAL A 181 -1.81 3.03 11.87
C VAL A 181 -2.34 1.70 12.38
N LYS A 182 -3.09 0.97 11.54
CA LYS A 182 -3.51 -0.42 11.79
C LYS A 182 -2.56 -1.38 11.07
N TYR A 183 -2.14 -2.44 11.74
CA TYR A 183 -1.22 -3.44 11.21
C TYR A 183 -1.87 -4.82 11.21
N PHE A 184 -1.83 -5.52 10.07
CA PHE A 184 -2.43 -6.85 9.87
C PHE A 184 -1.42 -7.80 9.22
N GLU A 185 -1.24 -8.97 9.82
CA GLU A 185 -0.50 -10.08 9.22
C GLU A 185 -1.47 -11.01 8.50
N LEU A 186 -1.14 -11.39 7.26
CA LEU A 186 -1.95 -12.35 6.50
C LEU A 186 -1.69 -13.78 6.98
N ASP A 187 -2.65 -14.67 6.73
CA ASP A 187 -2.60 -16.06 7.21
C ASP A 187 -1.44 -16.85 6.58
N TYR A 188 -1.13 -16.57 5.32
CA TYR A 188 0.05 -17.11 4.65
C TYR A 188 1.26 -16.23 4.92
N GLN A 189 2.37 -16.87 5.33
CA GLN A 189 3.66 -16.22 5.50
C GLN A 189 4.72 -17.09 4.83
N PRO A 190 5.57 -16.53 3.95
CA PRO A 190 6.69 -17.26 3.39
C PRO A 190 7.69 -17.62 4.50
N THR A 191 8.25 -18.83 4.41
CA THR A 191 9.24 -19.35 5.38
C THR A 191 10.63 -18.83 5.07
#